data_AF-A0A945XEB0-F1
#
_entry.id   AF-A0A945XEB0-F1
#
_cell.length_a   1.000
_cell.length_b   1.000
_cell.length_c   1.000
_cell.angle_alpha   90.00
_cell.angle_beta   90.00
_cell.angle_gamma   90.00
#
_symmetry.space_group_name_H-M   'P 1'
#
loop_
_entity.id
_entity.type
_entity.pdbx_description
1 polymer ?
#
loop_
_entity_poly.entity_id
_entity_poly.type
_entity_poly.pdbx_seq_one_letter_code
_entity_poly.pdbx_strand_id
1 'polypeptide(L)'
;PVDRDTLWATIEIDAIWRSRDRGRTWQRLADGLRTDDTHNLVIFDTLGKRRILCSTELGLHRSDDDGETWNFVDVPQAPWPYFRCMARRPDSSGVMFLSVGDRPSGETGLLLRSRDWGETWEDACLPTPVNSTIWWIGTNPADPRLIFCCTIMGQMFRSTDGGEVWTKIKRELGELRMITWAPAPPD
;
A
#
# COMPACT_ATOMS: atom_id res chain seq x y z
N PRO A 1 2.90 -2.14 -16.75
CA PRO A 1 1.63 -2.84 -17.08
C PRO A 1 1.87 -4.11 -17.91
N VAL A 2 1.39 -5.26 -17.43
CA VAL A 2 1.57 -6.58 -18.06
C VAL A 2 0.39 -7.00 -18.94
N ASP A 3 -0.78 -6.39 -18.74
CA ASP A 3 -1.99 -6.53 -19.54
C ASP A 3 -2.56 -5.12 -19.77
N ARG A 4 -2.90 -4.80 -21.02
CA ARG A 4 -3.37 -3.48 -21.44
C ARG A 4 -4.89 -3.31 -21.32
N ASP A 5 -5.62 -4.40 -21.15
CA ASP A 5 -7.09 -4.42 -21.18
C ASP A 5 -7.70 -4.65 -19.79
N THR A 6 -6.91 -5.19 -18.86
CA THR A 6 -7.31 -5.37 -17.46
C THR A 6 -7.11 -4.10 -16.62
N LEU A 7 -8.17 -3.68 -15.93
CA LEU A 7 -8.17 -2.58 -14.95
C LEU A 7 -8.68 -3.08 -13.60
N TRP A 8 -8.19 -2.47 -12.53
CA TRP A 8 -8.61 -2.73 -11.16
C TRP A 8 -8.97 -1.41 -10.49
N ALA A 9 -10.02 -1.43 -9.67
CA ALA A 9 -10.41 -0.32 -8.83
C ALA A 9 -10.74 -0.85 -7.42
N THR A 10 -10.24 -0.14 -6.42
CA THR A 10 -10.76 -0.20 -5.04
C THR A 10 -11.65 1.00 -4.83
N ILE A 11 -12.80 0.78 -4.23
CA ILE A 11 -13.72 1.84 -3.86
C ILE A 11 -13.90 1.78 -2.36
N GLU A 12 -13.67 2.92 -1.71
CA GLU A 12 -13.98 3.12 -0.30
C GLU A 12 -15.50 2.92 -0.15
N ILE A 13 -15.90 1.85 0.54
CA ILE A 13 -17.30 1.39 0.73
C ILE A 13 -18.00 0.96 -0.59
N ASP A 14 -17.32 0.21 -1.47
CA ASP A 14 -17.97 -0.57 -2.55
C ASP A 14 -17.07 -1.72 -3.09
N ALA A 15 -16.13 -2.18 -2.27
CA ALA A 15 -15.22 -3.29 -2.54
C ALA A 15 -14.32 -3.10 -3.78
N ILE A 16 -13.87 -4.24 -4.32
CA ILE A 16 -12.93 -4.33 -5.44
C ILE A 16 -13.70 -4.60 -6.72
N TRP A 17 -13.29 -3.92 -7.79
CA TRP A 17 -13.84 -4.08 -9.13
C TRP A 17 -12.73 -4.34 -10.14
N ARG A 18 -13.04 -5.20 -11.11
CA ARG A 18 -12.15 -5.50 -12.23
C ARG A 18 -12.89 -5.32 -13.55
N SER A 19 -12.20 -4.71 -14.50
CA SER A 19 -12.60 -4.71 -15.91
C SER A 19 -11.58 -5.49 -16.72
N ARG A 20 -12.02 -6.17 -17.77
CA ARG A 20 -11.17 -6.86 -18.76
C ARG A 20 -11.32 -6.30 -20.17
N ASP A 21 -12.05 -5.20 -20.33
CA ASP A 21 -12.39 -4.60 -21.61
C ASP A 21 -12.14 -3.09 -21.62
N ARG A 22 -11.09 -2.66 -20.92
CA ARG A 22 -10.64 -1.27 -20.82
C ARG A 22 -11.68 -0.35 -20.15
N GLY A 23 -12.40 -0.88 -19.17
CA GLY A 23 -13.34 -0.13 -18.33
C GLY A 23 -14.75 0.00 -18.92
N ARG A 24 -15.09 -0.78 -19.96
CA ARG A 24 -16.46 -0.75 -20.54
C ARG A 24 -17.44 -1.53 -19.67
N THR A 25 -17.01 -2.66 -19.12
CA THR A 25 -17.76 -3.47 -18.16
C THR A 25 -16.92 -3.77 -16.94
N TRP A 26 -17.59 -3.93 -15.80
CA TRP A 26 -16.97 -4.13 -14.49
C TRP A 26 -17.63 -5.29 -13.75
N GLN A 27 -16.80 -6.11 -13.11
CA GLN A 27 -17.20 -7.19 -12.24
C GLN A 27 -16.77 -6.85 -10.82
N ARG A 28 -17.72 -6.91 -9.88
CA ARG A 28 -17.43 -6.79 -8.45
C ARG A 28 -16.81 -8.08 -7.93
N LEU A 29 -15.74 -7.97 -7.16
CA LEU A 29 -14.89 -9.07 -6.70
C LEU A 29 -14.69 -8.95 -5.18
N ALA A 30 -15.66 -9.43 -4.41
CA ALA A 30 -15.67 -9.26 -2.95
C ALA A 30 -15.82 -10.57 -2.17
N ASP A 31 -15.84 -11.72 -2.83
CA ASP A 31 -16.03 -13.00 -2.14
C ASP A 31 -14.87 -13.26 -1.17
N GLY A 32 -15.20 -13.48 0.10
CA GLY A 32 -14.23 -13.67 1.19
C GLY A 32 -13.62 -12.39 1.78
N LEU A 33 -13.92 -11.20 1.26
CA LEU A 33 -13.58 -9.95 1.96
C LEU A 33 -14.41 -9.85 3.25
N ARG A 34 -13.78 -9.41 4.35
CA ARG A 34 -14.49 -9.15 5.60
C ARG A 34 -15.30 -7.85 5.59
N THR A 35 -15.13 -7.05 4.55
CA THR A 35 -15.66 -5.70 4.42
C THR A 35 -15.49 -5.18 2.99
N ASP A 36 -16.34 -4.23 2.62
CA ASP A 36 -16.32 -3.53 1.34
C ASP A 36 -15.53 -2.22 1.38
N ASP A 37 -14.99 -1.81 2.54
CA ASP A 37 -14.22 -0.57 2.66
C ASP A 37 -12.73 -0.80 2.32
N THR A 38 -12.45 -0.79 1.01
CA THR A 38 -11.15 -1.14 0.44
C THR A 38 -10.30 0.10 0.15
N HIS A 39 -9.02 0.05 0.50
CA HIS A 39 -8.14 1.23 0.45
C HIS A 39 -7.06 1.17 -0.62
N ASN A 40 -6.41 0.02 -0.80
CA ASN A 40 -5.32 -0.10 -1.77
C ASN A 40 -5.12 -1.54 -2.26
N LEU A 41 -4.67 -1.67 -3.52
CA LEU A 41 -4.29 -2.94 -4.12
C LEU A 41 -2.83 -2.94 -4.55
N VAL A 42 -2.19 -4.09 -4.33
CA VAL A 42 -0.89 -4.39 -4.90
C VAL A 42 -0.97 -5.73 -5.61
N ILE A 43 -0.76 -5.72 -6.93
CA ILE A 43 -0.83 -6.89 -7.81
C ILE A 43 0.57 -7.26 -8.26
N PHE A 44 0.93 -8.54 -8.20
CA PHE A 44 2.24 -9.01 -8.59
C PHE A 44 2.32 -10.50 -8.86
N ASP A 45 3.38 -10.91 -9.52
CA ASP A 45 3.69 -12.33 -9.69
C ASP A 45 4.76 -12.76 -8.68
N THR A 46 4.53 -13.89 -8.03
CA THR A 46 5.50 -14.59 -7.17
C THR A 46 5.50 -16.08 -7.55
N LEU A 47 6.67 -16.65 -7.78
CA LEU A 47 6.83 -18.06 -8.18
C LEU A 47 5.95 -18.47 -9.39
N GLY A 48 5.77 -17.56 -10.36
CA GLY A 48 4.96 -17.80 -11.56
C GLY A 48 3.44 -17.76 -11.35
N LYS A 49 2.98 -17.36 -10.15
CA LYS A 49 1.56 -17.17 -9.84
C LYS A 49 1.28 -15.71 -9.53
N ARG A 50 0.16 -15.21 -10.05
CA ARG A 50 -0.34 -13.89 -9.68
C ARG A 50 -0.90 -13.92 -8.26
N ARG A 51 -0.55 -12.91 -7.50
CA ARG A 51 -1.07 -12.60 -6.19
C ARG A 51 -1.54 -11.16 -6.12
N ILE A 52 -2.60 -10.94 -5.37
CA ILE A 52 -3.12 -9.61 -5.07
C ILE A 52 -3.25 -9.46 -3.57
N LEU A 53 -2.74 -8.35 -3.04
CA LEU A 53 -2.99 -7.92 -1.68
C LEU A 53 -3.93 -6.72 -1.68
N CYS A 54 -4.91 -6.72 -0.79
CA CYS A 54 -5.86 -5.62 -0.57
C CYS A 54 -5.85 -5.19 0.89
N SER A 55 -5.56 -3.92 1.15
CA SER A 55 -5.75 -3.31 2.46
C SER A 55 -7.19 -2.78 2.59
N THR A 56 -7.77 -2.94 3.77
CA THR A 56 -9.12 -2.48 4.10
C THR A 56 -9.13 -1.82 5.48
N GLU A 57 -10.26 -1.27 5.89
CA GLU A 57 -10.49 -0.74 7.24
C GLU A 57 -10.51 -1.82 8.34
N LEU A 58 -10.62 -3.11 7.95
CA LEU A 58 -10.56 -4.28 8.83
C LEU A 58 -9.45 -5.27 8.46
N GLY A 59 -8.30 -4.78 7.97
CA GLY A 59 -7.08 -5.56 7.84
C GLY A 59 -6.60 -5.81 6.42
N LEU A 60 -5.79 -6.86 6.26
CA LEU A 60 -5.19 -7.25 4.99
C LEU A 60 -5.87 -8.50 4.43
N HIS A 61 -6.11 -8.51 3.13
CA HIS A 61 -6.66 -9.66 2.40
C HIS A 61 -5.75 -10.03 1.23
N ARG A 62 -5.76 -11.31 0.87
CA ARG A 62 -4.97 -11.88 -0.23
C ARG A 62 -5.85 -12.68 -1.17
N SER A 63 -5.64 -12.51 -2.47
CA SER A 63 -6.12 -13.41 -3.51
C SER A 63 -4.95 -14.04 -4.26
N ASP A 64 -5.06 -15.33 -4.53
CA ASP A 64 -4.13 -16.12 -5.34
C ASP A 64 -4.80 -16.62 -6.64
N ASP A 65 -5.99 -16.12 -6.97
CA ASP A 65 -6.85 -16.54 -8.09
C ASP A 65 -7.36 -15.35 -8.92
N ASP A 66 -6.53 -14.32 -9.07
CA ASP A 66 -6.84 -13.09 -9.85
C ASP A 66 -8.08 -12.34 -9.32
N GLY A 67 -8.25 -12.33 -7.99
CA GLY A 67 -9.27 -11.62 -7.22
C GLY A 67 -10.64 -12.28 -7.19
N GLU A 68 -10.79 -13.52 -7.66
CA GLU A 68 -12.07 -14.23 -7.58
C GLU A 68 -12.44 -14.54 -6.12
N THR A 69 -11.46 -14.94 -5.29
CA THR A 69 -11.65 -15.14 -3.84
C THR A 69 -10.58 -14.46 -3.00
N TRP A 70 -10.96 -13.99 -1.82
CA TRP A 70 -10.11 -13.28 -0.88
C TRP A 70 -10.02 -14.01 0.46
N ASN A 71 -8.81 -14.07 0.99
CA ASN A 71 -8.53 -14.67 2.29
C ASN A 71 -7.94 -13.59 3.21
N PHE A 72 -8.46 -13.49 4.44
CA PHE A 72 -7.88 -12.62 5.44
C PHE A 72 -6.45 -13.06 5.79
N VAL A 73 -5.54 -12.10 5.89
CA VAL A 73 -4.15 -12.29 6.30
C VAL A 73 -3.97 -11.71 7.69
N ASP A 74 -3.57 -12.56 8.64
CA ASP A 74 -3.23 -12.12 9.98
C ASP A 74 -1.88 -11.39 9.98
N VAL A 75 -1.85 -10.20 10.55
CA VAL A 75 -0.64 -9.36 10.67
C VAL A 75 -0.50 -8.97 12.14
N PRO A 76 0.09 -9.84 12.98
CA PRO A 76 0.12 -9.65 14.43
C PRO A 76 0.91 -8.41 14.87
N GLN A 77 1.76 -7.87 14.00
CA GLN A 77 2.49 -6.61 14.23
C GLN A 77 1.61 -5.37 14.08
N ALA A 78 0.41 -5.48 13.49
CA ALA A 78 -0.52 -4.38 13.34
C ALA A 78 -1.39 -4.24 14.60
N PRO A 79 -1.23 -3.17 15.40
CA PRO A 79 -1.99 -3.01 16.63
C PRO A 79 -3.43 -2.49 16.40
N TRP A 80 -3.74 -2.08 15.16
CA TRP A 80 -5.02 -1.50 14.78
C TRP A 80 -5.54 -2.09 13.47
N PRO A 81 -6.86 -2.13 13.25
CA PRO A 81 -7.47 -2.77 12.09
C PRO A 81 -7.44 -1.91 10.81
N TYR A 82 -7.14 -0.61 10.90
CA TYR A 82 -7.23 0.29 9.76
C TYR A 82 -5.96 0.25 8.90
N PHE A 83 -5.97 -0.54 7.83
CA PHE A 83 -4.83 -0.72 6.91
C PHE A 83 -5.05 0.18 5.70
N ARG A 84 -4.13 1.10 5.39
CA ARG A 84 -4.38 2.15 4.38
C ARG A 84 -3.63 1.91 3.08
N CYS A 85 -2.35 2.29 3.04
CA CYS A 85 -1.55 2.30 1.82
C CYS A 85 -0.58 1.13 1.80
N MET A 86 -0.39 0.52 0.64
CA MET A 86 0.68 -0.45 0.40
C MET A 86 1.53 0.00 -0.78
N ALA A 87 2.82 -0.31 -0.74
CA ALA A 87 3.72 -0.06 -1.86
C ALA A 87 4.79 -1.14 -1.95
N ARG A 88 5.05 -1.62 -3.18
CA ARG A 88 6.20 -2.48 -3.48
C ARG A 88 7.42 -1.65 -3.81
N ARG A 89 8.58 -2.15 -3.40
CA ARG A 89 9.84 -1.68 -3.96
C ARG A 89 9.96 -2.16 -5.42
N PRO A 90 10.26 -1.27 -6.38
CA PRO A 90 10.25 -1.58 -7.81
C PRO A 90 11.54 -2.27 -8.29
N ASP A 91 12.07 -3.24 -7.54
CA ASP A 91 13.33 -3.96 -7.82
C ASP A 91 13.20 -5.49 -7.73
N SER A 92 11.98 -6.01 -7.63
CA SER A 92 11.68 -7.44 -7.48
C SER A 92 12.29 -8.11 -6.25
N SER A 93 12.72 -7.35 -5.23
CA SER A 93 13.38 -7.90 -4.05
C SER A 93 12.43 -8.55 -3.03
N GLY A 94 11.12 -8.51 -3.26
CA GLY A 94 10.11 -8.88 -2.27
C GLY A 94 9.85 -7.83 -1.19
N VAL A 95 10.53 -6.68 -1.23
CA VAL A 95 10.33 -5.62 -0.23
C VAL A 95 9.02 -4.88 -0.48
N MET A 96 8.19 -4.82 0.55
CA MET A 96 6.90 -4.13 0.54
C MET A 96 6.72 -3.31 1.80
N PHE A 97 5.90 -2.28 1.72
CA PHE A 97 5.50 -1.45 2.85
C PHE A 97 3.99 -1.42 2.97
N LEU A 98 3.49 -1.32 4.19
CA LEU A 98 2.09 -1.25 4.53
C LEU A 98 1.91 -0.25 5.66
N SER A 99 0.98 0.69 5.50
CA SER A 99 0.60 1.58 6.59
C SER A 99 -0.64 1.09 7.33
N VAL A 100 -0.59 1.24 8.65
CA VAL A 100 -1.66 0.93 9.59
C VAL A 100 -1.89 2.11 10.53
N GLY A 101 -3.13 2.36 10.91
CA GLY A 101 -3.52 3.48 11.78
C GLY A 101 -4.64 3.09 12.74
N ASP A 102 -4.89 3.91 13.76
CA ASP A 102 -5.99 3.71 14.71
C ASP A 102 -7.37 3.97 14.09
N ARG A 103 -7.43 4.90 13.13
CA ARG A 103 -8.61 5.30 12.35
C ARG A 103 -8.16 6.14 11.14
N PRO A 104 -9.02 6.57 10.20
CA PRO A 104 -8.62 7.31 9.00
C PRO A 104 -7.70 8.51 9.27
N SER A 105 -8.24 9.60 9.81
CA SER A 105 -7.45 10.77 10.21
C SER A 105 -6.87 10.62 11.61
N GLY A 106 -6.55 9.40 12.03
CA GLY A 106 -6.23 9.05 13.40
C GLY A 106 -5.10 9.84 14.04
N GLU A 107 -4.82 9.56 15.30
CA GLU A 107 -3.79 10.28 16.06
C GLU A 107 -2.42 9.59 15.99
N THR A 108 -2.38 8.36 15.45
CA THR A 108 -1.18 7.54 15.41
C THR A 108 -1.20 6.58 14.22
N GLY A 109 -0.12 5.84 14.05
CA GLY A 109 0.03 4.86 12.99
C GLY A 109 1.39 4.17 13.03
N LEU A 110 1.53 3.18 12.17
CA LEU A 110 2.72 2.35 12.06
C LEU A 110 3.01 2.10 10.58
N LEU A 111 4.29 2.13 10.22
CA LEU A 111 4.77 1.66 8.93
C LEU A 111 5.34 0.26 9.14
N LEU A 112 4.75 -0.72 8.46
CA LEU A 112 5.26 -2.07 8.41
C LEU A 112 6.06 -2.27 7.13
N ARG A 113 7.07 -3.15 7.19
CA ARG A 113 7.87 -3.62 6.08
C ARG A 113 7.77 -5.14 5.98
N SER A 114 7.66 -5.65 4.76
CA SER A 114 7.88 -7.05 4.43
C SER A 114 9.12 -7.20 3.57
N ARG A 115 9.77 -8.36 3.62
CA ARG A 115 10.92 -8.74 2.77
C ARG A 115 10.66 -9.98 1.91
N ASP A 116 9.45 -10.51 2.00
CA ASP A 116 9.07 -11.82 1.46
C ASP A 116 7.70 -11.74 0.76
N TRP A 117 7.44 -10.64 0.06
CA TRP A 117 6.22 -10.43 -0.73
C TRP A 117 4.93 -10.38 0.10
N GLY A 118 5.02 -9.87 1.33
CA GLY A 118 3.88 -9.69 2.23
C GLY A 118 3.47 -10.94 3.00
N GLU A 119 4.31 -11.98 3.03
CA GLU A 119 4.07 -13.18 3.85
C GLU A 119 4.33 -12.89 5.33
N THR A 120 5.39 -12.12 5.64
CA THR A 120 5.68 -11.64 7.00
C THR A 120 5.92 -10.13 7.01
N TRP A 121 5.62 -9.51 8.16
CA TRP A 121 5.71 -8.07 8.37
C TRP A 121 6.49 -7.76 9.66
N GLU A 122 7.24 -6.67 9.64
CA GLU A 122 7.99 -6.12 10.77
C GLU A 122 7.85 -4.60 10.82
N ASP A 123 8.11 -3.98 11.98
CA ASP A 123 8.14 -2.53 12.11
C ASP A 123 9.27 -1.94 11.22
N ALA A 124 8.95 -0.91 10.44
CA ALA A 124 9.92 -0.19 9.62
C ALA A 124 10.75 0.84 10.42
N CYS A 125 10.50 0.98 11.73
CA CYS A 125 11.28 1.76 12.68
C CYS A 125 11.46 3.23 12.27
N LEU A 126 10.35 3.94 12.08
CA LEU A 126 10.40 5.39 11.86
C LEU A 126 11.09 6.09 13.06
N PRO A 127 11.90 7.14 12.80
CA PRO A 127 12.76 7.74 13.83
C PRO A 127 12.00 8.47 14.94
N THR A 128 10.70 8.73 14.74
CA THR A 128 9.81 9.39 15.69
C THR A 128 8.40 8.82 15.53
N PRO A 129 7.58 8.82 16.59
CA PRO A 129 6.15 8.56 16.46
C PRO A 129 5.50 9.47 15.41
N VAL A 130 4.52 8.93 14.70
CA VAL A 130 3.72 9.69 13.74
C VAL A 130 2.60 10.45 14.45
N ASN A 131 2.18 11.58 13.88
CA ASN A 131 1.09 12.41 14.42
C ASN A 131 -0.30 12.06 13.88
N SER A 132 -0.38 11.11 12.94
CA SER A 132 -1.61 10.58 12.35
C SER A 132 -1.30 9.38 11.47
N THR A 133 -2.33 8.70 10.97
CA THR A 133 -2.20 7.59 10.02
C THR A 133 -1.31 7.95 8.85
N ILE A 134 -0.37 7.06 8.53
CA ILE A 134 0.45 7.16 7.32
C ILE A 134 -0.47 6.92 6.13
N TRP A 135 -0.71 7.98 5.37
CA TRP A 135 -1.73 8.02 4.34
C TRP A 135 -1.24 7.51 3.01
N TRP A 136 0.04 7.73 2.69
CA TRP A 136 0.62 7.35 1.41
C TRP A 136 2.10 6.95 1.53
N ILE A 137 2.50 6.03 0.66
CA ILE A 137 3.86 5.54 0.50
C ILE A 137 4.21 5.65 -0.99
N GLY A 138 5.26 6.40 -1.31
CA GLY A 138 5.76 6.60 -2.67
C GLY A 138 7.13 5.95 -2.85
N THR A 139 7.21 4.90 -3.67
CA THR A 139 8.47 4.29 -4.11
C THR A 139 8.86 4.83 -5.49
N ASN A 140 10.15 5.13 -5.70
CA ASN A 140 10.64 5.66 -6.96
C ASN A 140 11.00 4.51 -7.93
N PRO A 141 10.35 4.39 -9.10
CA PRO A 141 10.70 3.35 -10.09
C PRO A 141 12.11 3.50 -10.68
N ALA A 142 12.65 4.72 -10.74
CA ALA A 142 13.98 4.99 -11.29
C ALA A 142 15.10 4.81 -10.24
N ASP A 143 14.76 4.89 -8.95
CA ASP A 143 15.66 4.60 -7.84
C ASP A 143 14.88 3.86 -6.74
N PRO A 144 14.81 2.52 -6.79
CA PRO A 144 14.06 1.73 -5.82
C PRO A 144 14.48 1.94 -4.36
N ARG A 145 15.65 2.54 -4.10
CA ARG A 145 16.13 2.84 -2.75
C ARG A 145 15.55 4.13 -2.19
N LEU A 146 15.06 5.02 -3.04
CA LEU A 146 14.45 6.28 -2.65
C LEU A 146 12.95 6.09 -2.40
N ILE A 147 12.55 6.24 -1.14
CA ILE A 147 11.18 6.03 -0.69
C ILE A 147 10.76 7.19 0.20
N PHE A 148 9.52 7.63 0.03
CA PHE A 148 8.88 8.57 0.94
C PHE A 148 7.60 7.96 1.49
N CYS A 149 7.26 8.31 2.71
CA CYS A 149 5.91 8.14 3.23
C CYS A 149 5.46 9.42 3.92
N CYS A 150 4.15 9.63 4.00
CA CYS A 150 3.58 10.78 4.66
C CYS A 150 2.36 10.44 5.49
N THR A 151 2.22 11.13 6.61
CA THR A 151 0.99 11.11 7.41
C THR A 151 -0.03 12.07 6.79
N ILE A 152 -1.32 11.84 7.04
CA ILE A 152 -2.37 12.74 6.55
C ILE A 152 -2.22 14.14 7.15
N MET A 153 -1.75 14.26 8.41
CA MET A 153 -1.45 15.54 9.08
C MET A 153 -0.03 16.07 8.80
N GLY A 154 0.52 15.77 7.61
CA GLY A 154 1.60 16.57 7.04
C GLY A 154 3.03 16.21 7.44
N GLN A 155 3.25 15.17 8.25
CA GLN A 155 4.61 14.65 8.46
C GLN A 155 5.08 13.87 7.24
N MET A 156 6.35 14.03 6.89
CA MET A 156 6.99 13.27 5.82
C MET A 156 8.25 12.59 6.33
N PHE A 157 8.49 11.38 5.83
CA PHE A 157 9.69 10.60 6.09
C PHE A 157 10.31 10.17 4.78
N ARG A 158 11.63 10.05 4.77
CA ARG A 158 12.42 9.65 3.61
C ARG A 158 13.39 8.54 3.98
N SER A 159 13.52 7.57 3.10
CA SER A 159 14.62 6.61 3.09
C SER A 159 15.37 6.69 1.75
N THR A 160 16.68 6.48 1.79
CA THR A 160 17.60 6.43 0.62
C THR A 160 18.32 5.09 0.50
N ASP A 161 17.94 4.12 1.34
CA ASP A 161 18.54 2.79 1.40
C ASP A 161 17.51 1.67 1.22
N GLY A 162 16.36 2.00 0.64
CA GLY A 162 15.32 1.03 0.33
C GLY A 162 14.43 0.68 1.52
N GLY A 163 14.30 1.62 2.46
CA GLY A 163 13.48 1.51 3.67
C GLY A 163 14.16 0.79 4.82
N GLU A 164 15.50 0.84 4.89
CA GLU A 164 16.26 0.32 6.03
C GLU A 164 16.37 1.36 7.14
N VAL A 165 16.69 2.60 6.78
CA VAL A 165 16.73 3.74 7.69
C VAL A 165 15.86 4.87 7.16
N TRP A 166 15.12 5.49 8.08
CA TRP A 166 14.21 6.59 7.79
C TRP A 166 14.66 7.88 8.49
N THR A 167 14.51 8.99 7.80
CA THR A 167 14.73 10.34 8.33
C THR A 167 13.42 11.13 8.24
N LYS A 168 13.01 11.78 9.34
CA LYS A 168 11.89 12.72 9.32
C LYS A 168 12.32 14.00 8.60
N ILE A 169 11.53 14.43 7.63
CA ILE A 169 11.72 15.72 6.96
C ILE A 169 11.25 16.82 7.91
N LYS A 170 12.11 17.82 8.15
CA LYS A 170 11.86 18.90 9.13
C LYS A 170 10.60 19.72 8.82
N ARG A 171 10.30 19.93 7.54
CA ARG A 171 9.13 20.71 7.12
C ARG A 171 7.88 19.86 7.31
N GLU A 172 6.99 20.34 8.16
CA GLU A 172 5.61 19.83 8.21
C GLU A 172 4.77 20.61 7.19
N LEU A 173 3.90 19.87 6.51
CA LEU A 173 2.96 20.41 5.54
C LEU A 173 1.55 20.45 6.16
N GLY A 174 0.59 20.96 5.39
CA GLY A 174 -0.81 20.75 5.72
C GLY A 174 -1.22 19.30 5.43
N GLU A 175 -2.44 19.13 4.92
CA GLU A 175 -2.93 17.81 4.58
C GLU A 175 -2.16 17.20 3.39
N LEU A 176 -1.72 15.94 3.53
CA LEU A 176 -1.07 15.17 2.46
C LEU A 176 -1.88 13.92 2.12
N ARG A 177 -2.25 13.78 0.84
CA ARG A 177 -3.07 12.66 0.35
C ARG A 177 -2.30 11.69 -0.55
N MET A 178 -1.24 12.15 -1.20
CA MET A 178 -0.53 11.36 -2.20
C MET A 178 0.89 11.90 -2.41
N ILE A 179 1.81 10.98 -2.69
CA ILE A 179 3.14 11.26 -3.25
C ILE A 179 3.21 10.52 -4.57
N THR A 180 3.56 11.23 -5.64
CA THR A 180 3.72 10.66 -6.98
C THR A 180 5.07 11.04 -7.57
N TRP A 181 5.63 10.14 -8.37
CA TRP A 181 6.83 10.38 -9.15
C TRP A 181 6.43 10.68 -10.57
N ALA A 182 6.75 11.89 -11.05
CA ALA A 182 6.56 12.28 -12.43
C ALA A 182 7.93 12.38 -13.13
N PRO A 183 8.08 11.86 -14.35
CA PRO A 183 9.29 12.11 -15.13
C PRO A 183 9.41 13.61 -15.39
N ALA A 184 10.60 14.17 -15.15
CA ALA A 184 10.90 15.51 -15.61
C ALA A 184 11.14 15.50 -17.14
N PRO A 185 10.75 16.55 -17.87
CA PRO A 185 11.24 16.75 -19.23
C PRO A 185 12.77 16.71 -19.24
N PRO A 186 13.42 16.24 -20.32
CA PRO A 186 14.83 16.50 -20.52
C PRO A 186 15.09 18.01 -20.47
N ASP A 187 16.19 18.42 -19.82
CA ASP A 187 16.67 19.81 -19.84
C ASP A 187 16.96 20.31 -21.27
#